data_AF-A0A7Y2PHY8-F1
#
_entry.id   AF-A0A7Y2PHY8-F1
#
_cell.length_a   1.000
_cell.length_b   1.000
_cell.length_c   1.000
_cell.angle_alpha   90.00
_cell.angle_beta   90.00
_cell.angle_gamma   90.00
#
_symmetry.space_group_name_H-M   'P 1'
#
loop_
_entity.id
_entity.type
_entity.pdbx_description
1 polymer ?
#
loop_
_entity_poly.entity_id
_entity_poly.type
_entity_poly.pdbx_seq_one_letter_code
_entity_poly.pdbx_strand_id
1 'polypeptide(L)'
;MAGVMDAVNQRTQLVGQNRLELLLFRLDGPQLYGINVFKVREVLQCPKLTMIPKSHPVVCGVANIRGATIPILDLAMATGSGPLQDQSSPFVIITEYNTKTQGFLVRSVERIVNMNWEDIHPPPKGAGRDHYLTAVTRLDEQLVEIIDVEKVLAEVSPSPETISQGVIDVETQARALSLRVLTVDDSSVARKQVARCLQTVGVEVISLNDGRQALDYLRNMAGEGKDPAE
;
A
#
# COMPACT_ATOMS: atom_id res chain seq x y z
N MET A 1 28.95 22.79 5.06
CA MET A 1 28.28 22.01 6.13
C MET A 1 26.76 22.25 6.22
N ALA A 2 26.15 23.19 5.48
CA ALA A 2 24.71 23.45 5.51
C ALA A 2 23.82 22.34 4.90
N GLY A 3 24.30 21.61 3.89
CA GLY A 3 23.46 20.66 3.14
C GLY A 3 23.02 19.39 3.87
N VAL A 4 23.70 18.99 4.95
CA VAL A 4 23.32 17.77 5.70
C VAL A 4 22.19 18.09 6.68
N MET A 5 22.19 19.27 7.30
CA MET A 5 21.11 19.70 8.20
C MET A 5 19.83 20.02 7.42
N ASP A 6 19.92 20.60 6.21
CA ASP A 6 18.73 20.84 5.37
C ASP A 6 18.10 19.54 4.86
N ALA A 7 18.91 18.53 4.50
CA ALA A 7 18.40 17.22 4.09
C ALA A 7 17.75 16.44 5.25
N VAL A 8 18.29 16.58 6.47
CA VAL A 8 17.67 16.03 7.69
C VAL A 8 16.36 16.77 7.99
N ASN A 9 16.36 18.11 7.89
CA ASN A 9 15.18 18.93 8.16
C ASN A 9 14.05 18.69 7.16
N GLN A 10 14.34 18.45 5.87
CA GLN A 10 13.33 18.04 4.89
C GLN A 10 12.69 16.69 5.24
N ARG A 11 13.48 15.70 5.68
CA ARG A 11 12.94 14.40 6.12
C ARG A 11 12.15 14.49 7.43
N THR A 12 12.54 15.37 8.35
CA THR A 12 11.83 15.55 9.64
C THR A 12 10.57 16.41 9.48
N GLN A 13 10.56 17.38 8.57
CA GLN A 13 9.39 18.24 8.30
C GLN A 13 8.28 17.55 7.50
N LEU A 14 8.57 16.45 6.79
CA LEU A 14 7.53 15.60 6.20
C LEU A 14 6.54 15.07 7.25
N VAL A 15 7.03 14.77 8.45
CA VAL A 15 6.22 14.26 9.57
C VAL A 15 5.36 15.36 10.21
N GLY A 16 5.76 16.63 10.06
CA GLY A 16 5.08 17.79 10.67
C GLY A 16 4.12 18.56 9.75
N GLN A 17 4.23 18.40 8.42
CA GLN A 17 3.45 19.18 7.44
C GLN A 17 2.38 18.38 6.68
N ASN A 18 2.13 17.11 7.04
CA ASN A 18 1.09 16.28 6.40
C ASN A 18 1.26 16.19 4.86
N ARG A 19 2.51 15.97 4.41
CA ARG A 19 2.88 15.92 2.99
C ARG A 19 3.08 14.48 2.52
N LEU A 20 2.65 14.20 1.30
CA LEU A 20 2.75 12.89 0.64
C LEU A 20 3.71 12.97 -0.55
N GLU A 21 4.67 12.05 -0.62
CA GLU A 21 5.55 11.90 -1.77
C GLU A 21 5.07 10.76 -2.66
N LEU A 22 4.82 11.08 -3.93
CA LEU A 22 4.34 10.13 -4.93
C LEU A 22 5.38 9.95 -6.02
N LEU A 23 5.78 8.71 -6.27
CA LEU A 23 6.51 8.34 -7.48
C LEU A 23 5.50 8.21 -8.63
N LEU A 24 5.65 9.05 -9.65
CA LEU A 24 4.78 9.02 -10.82
C LEU A 24 5.34 8.08 -11.89
N PHE A 25 4.45 7.30 -12.49
CA PHE A 25 4.80 6.32 -13.52
C PHE A 25 3.65 6.12 -14.50
N ARG A 26 3.94 5.40 -15.59
CA ARG A 26 2.95 5.06 -16.61
C ARG A 26 2.92 3.56 -16.84
N LEU A 27 1.71 3.07 -17.04
CA LEU A 27 1.43 1.74 -17.57
C LEU A 27 1.29 1.88 -19.10
N ASP A 28 0.25 1.30 -19.70
CA ASP A 28 -0.10 1.58 -21.08
C ASP A 28 -0.83 2.93 -21.22
N GLY A 29 -0.59 3.60 -22.36
CA GLY A 29 -1.26 4.86 -22.68
C GLY A 29 -0.79 6.09 -21.89
N PRO A 30 -1.53 7.22 -22.00
CA PRO A 30 -1.14 8.51 -21.44
C PRO A 30 -1.63 8.75 -20.01
N GLN A 31 -2.30 7.79 -19.37
CA GLN A 31 -2.73 7.92 -17.97
C GLN A 31 -1.50 7.98 -17.05
N LEU A 32 -1.57 8.85 -16.04
CA LEU A 32 -0.53 8.99 -15.04
C LEU A 32 -0.95 8.29 -13.75
N TYR A 33 -0.05 7.47 -13.23
CA TYR A 33 -0.26 6.73 -11.99
C TYR A 33 0.74 7.19 -10.95
N GLY A 34 0.38 7.01 -9.68
CA GLY A 34 1.21 7.33 -8.53
C GLY A 34 1.30 6.16 -7.56
N ILE A 35 2.45 6.03 -6.91
CA ILE A 35 2.63 5.17 -5.74
C ILE A 35 3.32 5.97 -4.64
N ASN A 36 2.90 5.76 -3.39
CA ASN A 36 3.55 6.36 -2.24
C ASN A 36 5.03 5.92 -2.20
N VAL A 37 5.96 6.88 -2.16
CA VAL A 37 7.41 6.62 -2.13
C VAL A 37 7.80 5.78 -0.90
N PHE A 38 7.09 5.86 0.22
CA PHE A 38 7.34 5.01 1.38
C PHE A 38 7.16 3.51 1.11
N LYS A 39 6.38 3.15 0.08
CA LYS A 39 6.19 1.76 -0.36
C LYS A 39 7.24 1.33 -1.38
N VAL A 40 8.09 2.25 -1.86
CA VAL A 40 9.10 2.01 -2.89
C VAL A 40 10.48 1.88 -2.25
N ARG A 41 11.13 0.75 -2.52
CA ARG A 41 12.52 0.50 -2.11
C ARG A 41 13.52 1.05 -3.12
N GLU A 42 13.30 0.77 -4.40
CA GLU A 42 14.12 1.29 -5.50
C GLU A 42 13.41 1.16 -6.85
N VAL A 43 13.89 1.89 -7.86
CA VAL A 43 13.44 1.80 -9.25
C VAL A 43 14.64 1.44 -10.11
N LEU A 44 14.45 0.50 -11.02
CA LEU A 44 15.50 0.03 -11.92
C LEU A 44 14.94 -0.29 -13.31
N GLN A 45 15.79 -0.22 -14.32
CA GLN A 45 15.43 -0.72 -15.64
C GLN A 45 15.26 -2.25 -15.56
N CYS A 46 14.20 -2.78 -16.17
CA CYS A 46 13.84 -4.19 -16.04
C CYS A 46 14.99 -5.10 -16.51
N PRO A 47 15.56 -5.93 -15.63
CA PRO A 47 16.56 -6.90 -16.01
C PRO A 47 15.90 -8.05 -16.78
N LYS A 48 16.73 -8.94 -17.34
CA LYS A 48 16.21 -10.18 -17.94
C LYS A 48 15.46 -11.00 -16.90
N LEU A 49 14.24 -11.40 -17.25
CA LEU A 49 13.36 -12.20 -16.41
C LEU A 49 13.54 -13.68 -16.71
N THR A 50 13.46 -14.49 -15.67
CA THR A 50 13.36 -15.94 -15.77
C THR A 50 11.92 -16.36 -15.51
N MET A 51 11.33 -17.09 -16.46
CA MET A 51 9.95 -17.57 -16.35
C MET A 51 9.80 -18.58 -15.21
N ILE A 52 8.70 -18.46 -14.46
CA ILE A 52 8.32 -19.45 -13.44
C ILE A 52 7.20 -20.34 -14.00
N PRO A 53 7.38 -21.67 -14.08
CA PRO A 53 6.30 -22.57 -14.46
C PRO A 53 5.12 -22.51 -13.49
N LYS A 54 3.89 -22.54 -14.02
CA LYS A 54 2.63 -22.52 -13.24
C LYS A 54 2.46 -21.29 -12.34
N SER A 55 3.09 -20.17 -12.67
CA SER A 55 2.85 -18.90 -11.97
C SER A 55 1.49 -18.30 -12.34
N HIS A 56 1.01 -17.39 -11.49
CA HIS A 56 -0.15 -16.56 -11.80
C HIS A 56 0.09 -15.76 -13.10
N PRO A 57 -0.92 -15.53 -13.97
CA PRO A 57 -0.73 -14.82 -15.25
C PRO A 57 -0.11 -13.42 -15.10
N VAL A 58 -0.40 -12.73 -14.02
CA VAL A 58 0.16 -11.41 -13.68
C VAL A 58 1.69 -11.45 -13.47
N VAL A 59 2.25 -12.60 -13.12
CA VAL A 59 3.69 -12.76 -12.84
C VAL A 59 4.45 -12.94 -14.16
N CYS A 60 5.25 -11.93 -14.52
CA CYS A 60 6.12 -11.96 -15.70
C CYS A 60 7.29 -12.95 -15.53
N GLY A 61 7.70 -13.21 -14.28
CA GLY A 61 8.82 -14.06 -13.94
C GLY A 61 9.53 -13.58 -12.69
N VAL A 62 10.80 -13.97 -12.55
CA VAL A 62 11.69 -13.50 -11.49
C VAL A 62 12.94 -12.85 -12.05
N ALA A 63 13.45 -11.87 -11.32
CA ALA A 63 14.73 -11.23 -11.55
C ALA A 63 15.69 -11.50 -10.38
N ASN A 64 16.98 -11.68 -10.67
CA ASN A 64 18.00 -11.60 -9.62
C ASN A 64 18.44 -10.15 -9.46
N ILE A 65 18.13 -9.55 -8.32
CA ILE A 65 18.48 -8.16 -7.99
C ILE A 65 19.30 -8.20 -6.71
N ARG A 66 20.58 -7.85 -6.81
CA ARG A 66 21.54 -7.84 -5.69
C ARG A 66 21.58 -9.17 -4.92
N GLY A 67 21.51 -10.30 -5.62
CA GLY A 67 21.56 -11.64 -5.03
C GLY A 67 20.22 -12.15 -4.49
N ALA A 68 19.16 -11.34 -4.47
CA ALA A 68 17.82 -11.78 -4.13
C ALA A 68 17.01 -12.11 -5.38
N THR A 69 16.25 -13.20 -5.34
CA THR A 69 15.29 -13.57 -6.39
C THR A 69 13.97 -12.86 -6.10
N ILE A 70 13.63 -11.87 -6.91
CA ILE A 70 12.45 -11.02 -6.71
C ILE A 70 11.40 -11.33 -7.79
N PRO A 71 10.15 -11.64 -7.42
CA PRO A 71 9.07 -11.81 -8.39
C PRO A 71 8.70 -10.48 -9.03
N ILE A 72 8.51 -10.49 -10.35
CA ILE A 72 8.13 -9.32 -11.14
C ILE A 72 6.70 -9.51 -11.66
N LEU A 73 5.83 -8.56 -11.34
CA LEU A 73 4.41 -8.55 -11.67
C LEU A 73 4.12 -7.45 -12.71
N ASP A 74 3.37 -7.76 -13.77
CA ASP A 74 2.88 -6.76 -14.71
C ASP A 74 1.76 -5.96 -14.06
N LEU A 75 2.02 -4.69 -13.76
CA LEU A 75 1.06 -3.84 -13.07
C LEU A 75 -0.12 -3.43 -13.98
N ALA A 76 0.09 -3.34 -15.30
CA ALA A 76 -1.00 -3.09 -16.24
C ALA A 76 -1.98 -4.27 -16.23
N MET A 77 -1.45 -5.50 -16.34
CA MET A 77 -2.26 -6.70 -16.26
C MET A 77 -2.93 -6.87 -14.90
N ALA A 78 -2.22 -6.56 -13.82
CA ALA A 78 -2.75 -6.64 -12.46
C ALA A 78 -3.93 -5.69 -12.22
N THR A 79 -3.86 -4.49 -12.79
CA THR A 79 -4.91 -3.46 -12.63
C THR A 79 -6.08 -3.62 -13.60
N GLY A 80 -6.14 -4.74 -14.33
CA GLY A 80 -7.24 -5.08 -15.24
C GLY A 80 -7.06 -4.55 -16.67
N SER A 81 -5.91 -3.94 -16.98
CA SER A 81 -5.52 -3.70 -18.37
C SER A 81 -4.95 -4.98 -19.01
N GLY A 82 -4.66 -4.95 -20.30
CA GLY A 82 -3.87 -6.02 -20.92
C GLY A 82 -2.42 -6.03 -20.41
N PRO A 83 -1.61 -7.03 -20.80
CA PRO A 83 -0.17 -6.99 -20.56
C PRO A 83 0.44 -5.77 -21.27
N LEU A 84 1.49 -5.20 -20.68
CA LEU A 84 2.24 -4.09 -21.27
C LEU A 84 2.64 -4.42 -22.71
N GLN A 85 2.14 -3.63 -23.67
CA GLN A 85 2.39 -3.87 -25.09
C GLN A 85 3.78 -3.39 -25.51
N ASP A 86 4.18 -2.21 -25.02
CA ASP A 86 5.51 -1.66 -25.27
C ASP A 86 6.47 -2.03 -24.14
N GLN A 87 7.28 -3.06 -24.40
CA GLN A 87 8.34 -3.54 -23.51
C GLN A 87 9.74 -3.22 -24.06
N SER A 88 9.88 -2.18 -24.88
CA SER A 88 11.18 -1.81 -25.45
C SER A 88 12.23 -1.48 -24.37
N SER A 89 11.83 -0.85 -23.27
CA SER A 89 12.68 -0.63 -22.08
C SER A 89 11.85 -0.37 -20.81
N PRO A 90 11.12 -1.37 -20.29
CA PRO A 90 10.28 -1.18 -19.13
C PRO A 90 11.11 -0.98 -17.87
N PHE A 91 10.50 -0.34 -16.87
CA PHE A 91 11.06 -0.17 -15.54
C PHE A 91 10.40 -1.14 -14.57
N VAL A 92 11.10 -1.43 -13.48
CA VAL A 92 10.58 -2.18 -12.34
C VAL A 92 10.63 -1.29 -11.11
N ILE A 93 9.48 -1.10 -10.48
CA ILE A 93 9.35 -0.46 -9.18
C ILE A 93 9.42 -1.56 -8.12
N ILE A 94 10.51 -1.61 -7.36
CA ILE A 94 10.69 -2.57 -6.27
C ILE A 94 9.98 -2.03 -5.03
N THR A 95 9.07 -2.82 -4.49
CA THR A 95 8.31 -2.51 -3.28
C THR A 95 8.52 -3.58 -2.22
N GLU A 96 8.28 -3.22 -0.97
CA GLU A 96 8.34 -4.14 0.15
C GLU A 96 7.07 -4.00 0.99
N TYR A 97 6.37 -5.11 1.19
CA TYR A 97 5.15 -5.15 1.99
C TYR A 97 5.08 -6.48 2.74
N ASN A 98 4.72 -6.43 4.03
CA ASN A 98 4.65 -7.60 4.90
C ASN A 98 5.91 -8.49 4.82
N THR A 99 7.09 -7.85 4.89
CA THR A 99 8.43 -8.50 4.76
C THR A 99 8.70 -9.21 3.43
N LYS A 100 7.81 -9.08 2.46
CA LYS A 100 7.98 -9.61 1.10
C LYS A 100 8.42 -8.48 0.17
N THR A 101 9.40 -8.78 -0.67
CA THR A 101 9.87 -7.87 -1.71
C THR A 101 9.37 -8.35 -3.06
N GLN A 102 8.86 -7.42 -3.86
CA GLN A 102 8.31 -7.68 -5.19
C GLN A 102 8.62 -6.51 -6.13
N GLY A 103 8.66 -6.78 -7.42
CA GLY A 103 8.79 -5.75 -8.45
C GLY A 103 7.49 -5.59 -9.25
N PHE A 104 7.12 -4.35 -9.53
CA PHE A 104 6.06 -4.03 -10.47
C PHE A 104 6.63 -3.53 -11.78
N LEU A 105 6.36 -4.24 -12.87
CA LEU A 105 6.71 -3.84 -14.21
C LEU A 105 5.81 -2.68 -14.65
N VAL A 106 6.43 -1.60 -15.09
CA VAL A 106 5.78 -0.40 -15.59
C VAL A 106 6.46 0.06 -16.88
N ARG A 107 5.76 0.81 -17.73
CA ARG A 107 6.30 1.28 -19.01
C ARG A 107 7.39 2.33 -18.79
N SER A 108 7.10 3.33 -17.98
CA SER A 108 8.03 4.42 -17.68
C SER A 108 7.84 4.95 -16.27
N VAL A 109 8.90 5.53 -15.73
CA VAL A 109 8.88 6.28 -14.47
C VAL A 109 9.21 7.73 -14.80
N GLU A 110 8.49 8.66 -14.20
CA GLU A 110 8.53 10.08 -14.53
C GLU A 110 9.37 10.85 -13.49
N ARG A 111 8.73 11.27 -12.40
CA ARG A 111 9.34 12.06 -11.33
C ARG A 111 8.66 11.77 -9.99
N ILE A 112 9.33 12.13 -8.90
CA ILE A 112 8.69 12.19 -7.59
C ILE A 112 8.06 13.58 -7.43
N VAL A 113 6.82 13.61 -6.96
CA VAL A 113 6.13 14.86 -6.63
C VAL A 113 5.75 14.85 -5.16
N ASN A 114 5.74 16.04 -4.56
CA ASN A 114 5.35 16.23 -3.19
C ASN A 114 4.02 16.99 -3.16
N MET A 115 3.00 16.37 -2.57
CA MET A 115 1.62 16.87 -2.52
C MET A 115 1.20 17.09 -1.07
N ASN A 116 0.29 18.03 -0.83
CA ASN A 116 -0.38 18.11 0.48
C ASN A 116 -1.45 17.02 0.54
N TRP A 117 -1.67 16.43 1.72
CA TRP A 117 -2.73 15.44 1.89
C TRP A 117 -4.13 15.99 1.56
N GLU A 118 -4.33 17.30 1.70
CA GLU A 118 -5.61 17.97 1.38
C GLU A 118 -5.95 17.93 -0.12
N ASP A 119 -4.94 17.84 -0.98
CA ASP A 119 -5.09 17.77 -2.44
C ASP A 119 -5.28 16.32 -2.94
N ILE A 120 -5.25 15.35 -2.02
CA ILE A 120 -5.51 13.95 -2.34
C ILE A 120 -6.94 13.63 -1.95
N HIS A 121 -7.70 13.16 -2.93
CA HIS A 121 -9.12 12.89 -2.78
C HIS A 121 -9.38 11.39 -2.80
N PRO A 122 -10.42 10.93 -2.08
CA PRO A 122 -10.85 9.55 -2.22
C PRO A 122 -11.26 9.26 -3.67
N PRO A 123 -11.17 8.00 -4.11
CA PRO A 123 -11.62 7.61 -5.45
C PRO A 123 -13.08 8.02 -5.68
N PRO A 124 -13.47 8.37 -6.92
CA PRO A 124 -14.81 8.85 -7.23
C PRO A 124 -15.89 7.82 -6.84
N LYS A 125 -16.99 8.32 -6.26
CA LYS A 125 -18.15 7.51 -5.88
C LYS A 125 -18.75 6.86 -7.13
N GLY A 126 -18.48 5.58 -7.33
CA GLY A 126 -18.88 4.84 -8.55
C GLY A 126 -17.79 3.95 -9.13
N ALA A 127 -16.53 4.06 -8.67
CA ALA A 127 -15.41 3.22 -9.11
C ALA A 127 -15.54 1.71 -8.78
N GLY A 128 -16.65 1.28 -8.18
CA GLY A 128 -16.87 -0.10 -7.74
C GLY A 128 -16.12 -0.45 -6.45
N ARG A 129 -16.46 -1.58 -5.82
CA ARG A 129 -15.75 -2.06 -4.60
C ARG A 129 -14.36 -2.63 -4.92
N ASP A 130 -14.10 -2.94 -6.18
CA ASP A 130 -12.90 -3.66 -6.61
C ASP A 130 -11.88 -2.76 -7.33
N HIS A 131 -11.89 -1.44 -7.12
CA HIS A 131 -10.83 -0.59 -7.68
C HIS A 131 -9.47 -0.83 -7.01
N TYR A 132 -8.39 -0.71 -7.78
CA TYR A 132 -7.00 -0.75 -7.31
C TYR A 132 -6.48 0.63 -6.90
N LEU A 133 -7.36 1.60 -6.68
CA LEU A 133 -7.00 2.96 -6.30
C LEU A 133 -7.03 3.14 -4.78
N THR A 134 -5.96 3.67 -4.20
CA THR A 134 -6.00 4.23 -2.84
C THR A 134 -6.69 5.60 -2.86
N ALA A 135 -6.36 6.42 -3.86
CA ALA A 135 -6.83 7.79 -3.97
C ALA A 135 -6.60 8.35 -5.38
N VAL A 136 -7.10 9.56 -5.62
CA VAL A 136 -6.85 10.33 -6.84
C VAL A 136 -6.40 11.74 -6.49
N THR A 137 -5.57 12.34 -7.35
CA THR A 137 -5.20 13.75 -7.23
C THR A 137 -5.09 14.37 -8.63
N ARG A 138 -4.87 15.67 -8.70
CA ARG A 138 -4.67 16.39 -9.96
C ARG A 138 -3.32 17.09 -9.93
N LEU A 139 -2.51 16.85 -10.95
CA LEU A 139 -1.21 17.48 -11.14
C LEU A 139 -1.16 18.10 -12.53
N ASP A 140 -0.87 19.40 -12.64
CA ASP A 140 -0.79 20.10 -13.92
C ASP A 140 -2.04 19.86 -14.80
N GLU A 141 -3.23 19.94 -14.18
CA GLU A 141 -4.55 19.62 -14.76
C GLU A 141 -4.79 18.16 -15.17
N GLN A 142 -3.80 17.28 -15.03
CA GLN A 142 -3.91 15.85 -15.31
C GLN A 142 -4.37 15.06 -14.09
N LEU A 143 -5.29 14.12 -14.30
CA LEU A 143 -5.70 13.17 -13.26
C LEU A 143 -4.56 12.20 -12.98
N VAL A 144 -4.21 12.03 -11.70
CA VAL A 144 -3.25 11.04 -11.22
C VAL A 144 -3.98 10.03 -10.36
N GLU A 145 -3.85 8.76 -10.74
CA GLU A 145 -4.44 7.63 -10.03
C GLU A 145 -3.40 6.99 -9.10
N ILE A 146 -3.67 7.02 -7.79
CA ILE A 146 -2.74 6.47 -6.79
C ILE A 146 -3.09 4.99 -6.58
N ILE A 147 -2.18 4.10 -6.93
CA ILE A 147 -2.41 2.65 -6.96
C ILE A 147 -2.16 2.01 -5.59
N ASP A 148 -3.10 1.18 -5.15
CA ASP A 148 -3.00 0.28 -4.01
C ASP A 148 -2.29 -1.01 -4.43
N VAL A 149 -0.95 -0.97 -4.35
CA VAL A 149 -0.11 -2.13 -4.67
C VAL A 149 -0.27 -3.30 -3.68
N GLU A 150 -0.75 -3.04 -2.47
CA GLU A 150 -0.95 -4.08 -1.46
C GLU A 150 -2.16 -4.92 -1.82
N LYS A 151 -3.24 -4.27 -2.29
CA LYS A 151 -4.41 -4.97 -2.83
C LYS A 151 -4.06 -5.85 -4.02
N VAL A 152 -3.27 -5.32 -4.96
CA VAL A 152 -2.76 -6.10 -6.09
C VAL A 152 -2.01 -7.35 -5.61
N LEU A 153 -1.15 -7.22 -4.60
CA LEU A 153 -0.38 -8.36 -4.09
C LEU A 153 -1.23 -9.37 -3.33
N ALA A 154 -2.21 -8.91 -2.56
CA ALA A 154 -3.10 -9.79 -1.81
C ALA A 154 -3.90 -10.72 -2.74
N GLU A 155 -4.22 -10.25 -3.96
CA GLU A 155 -4.93 -11.04 -4.96
C GLU A 155 -4.00 -12.01 -5.72
N VAL A 156 -2.81 -11.57 -6.10
CA VAL A 156 -1.86 -12.39 -6.89
C VAL A 156 -1.11 -13.41 -6.02
N SER A 157 -0.81 -13.07 -4.77
CA SER A 157 -0.07 -13.91 -3.83
C SER A 157 -0.68 -13.82 -2.43
N PRO A 158 -1.85 -14.43 -2.22
CA PRO A 158 -2.51 -14.40 -0.91
C PRO A 158 -1.60 -15.01 0.17
N SER A 159 -1.39 -14.26 1.25
CA SER A 159 -0.72 -14.78 2.44
C SER A 159 -1.67 -15.65 3.26
N PRO A 160 -1.21 -16.74 3.89
CA PRO A 160 -2.01 -17.46 4.87
C PRO A 160 -2.39 -16.51 6.01
N GLU A 161 -3.70 -16.39 6.30
CA GLU A 161 -4.22 -15.51 7.36
C GLU A 161 -4.59 -16.31 8.62
N THR A 162 -4.20 -17.58 8.69
CA THR A 162 -4.54 -18.48 9.79
C THR A 162 -3.51 -18.39 10.90
N ILE A 163 -3.97 -18.17 12.14
CA ILE A 163 -3.12 -18.29 13.33
C ILE A 163 -2.81 -19.78 13.54
N SER A 164 -1.53 -20.12 13.68
CA SER A 164 -1.12 -21.51 13.91
C SER A 164 -1.70 -22.04 15.21
N GLN A 165 -2.14 -23.31 15.21
CA GLN A 165 -2.68 -23.94 16.42
C GLN A 165 -1.64 -23.95 17.54
N GLY A 166 -2.06 -23.60 18.76
CA GLY A 166 -1.20 -23.57 19.94
C GLY A 166 -0.39 -22.28 20.15
N VAL A 167 -0.53 -21.27 19.28
CA VAL A 167 0.09 -19.95 19.48
C VAL A 167 -0.62 -19.14 20.57
N ILE A 168 -1.92 -19.38 20.78
CA ILE A 168 -2.75 -18.67 21.75
C ILE A 168 -3.01 -19.60 22.92
N ASP A 169 -2.55 -19.23 24.11
CA ASP A 169 -2.94 -19.91 25.34
C ASP A 169 -4.32 -19.45 25.84
N VAL A 170 -4.92 -20.27 26.70
CA VAL A 170 -6.29 -20.07 27.22
C VAL A 170 -6.40 -18.76 28.01
N GLU A 171 -5.34 -18.36 28.71
CA GLU A 171 -5.32 -17.14 29.54
C GLU A 171 -5.33 -15.88 28.67
N THR A 172 -4.51 -15.87 27.62
CA THR A 172 -4.45 -14.80 26.61
C THR A 172 -5.79 -14.66 25.90
N GLN A 173 -6.41 -15.78 25.54
CA GLN A 173 -7.74 -15.77 24.92
C GLN A 173 -8.81 -15.22 25.86
N ALA A 174 -8.79 -15.59 27.15
CA ALA A 174 -9.75 -15.07 28.13
C ALA A 174 -9.61 -13.55 28.34
N ARG A 175 -8.38 -13.04 28.38
CA ARG A 175 -8.12 -11.59 28.48
C ARG A 175 -8.55 -10.85 27.22
N ALA A 176 -8.29 -11.41 26.04
CA ALA A 176 -8.61 -10.82 24.75
C ALA A 176 -10.10 -10.49 24.58
N LEU A 177 -11.00 -11.32 25.12
CA LEU A 177 -12.45 -11.12 25.07
C LEU A 177 -12.93 -9.82 25.75
N SER A 178 -12.14 -9.27 26.66
CA SER A 178 -12.44 -8.01 27.36
C SER A 178 -11.82 -6.78 26.70
N LEU A 179 -10.99 -6.97 25.67
CA LEU A 179 -10.28 -5.89 25.02
C LEU A 179 -11.04 -5.41 23.79
N ARG A 180 -11.01 -4.09 23.62
CA ARG A 180 -11.42 -3.40 22.40
C ARG A 180 -10.21 -2.72 21.80
N VAL A 181 -10.00 -2.88 20.50
CA VAL A 181 -8.86 -2.33 19.79
C VAL A 181 -9.33 -1.48 18.61
N LEU A 182 -8.91 -0.21 18.60
CA LEU A 182 -9.05 0.68 17.46
C LEU A 182 -7.83 0.53 16.55
N THR A 183 -8.05 0.12 15.30
CA THR A 183 -7.02 0.02 14.27
C THR A 183 -7.20 1.11 13.22
N VAL A 184 -6.09 1.76 12.85
CA VAL A 184 -6.08 2.88 11.90
C VAL A 184 -4.91 2.69 10.95
N ASP A 185 -5.22 2.50 9.68
CA ASP A 185 -4.23 2.24 8.62
C ASP A 185 -4.86 2.62 7.27
N ASP A 186 -4.10 3.14 6.30
CA ASP A 186 -4.62 3.52 4.98
C ASP A 186 -4.84 2.30 4.06
N SER A 187 -4.12 1.19 4.31
CA SER A 187 -4.24 -0.06 3.58
C SER A 187 -5.44 -0.89 4.02
N SER A 188 -6.39 -1.07 3.11
CA SER A 188 -7.56 -1.92 3.37
C SER A 188 -7.18 -3.38 3.59
N VAL A 189 -6.07 -3.83 3.00
CA VAL A 189 -5.52 -5.18 3.17
C VAL A 189 -4.98 -5.34 4.58
N ALA A 190 -4.11 -4.42 5.03
CA ALA A 190 -3.54 -4.45 6.37
C ALA A 190 -4.65 -4.41 7.44
N ARG A 191 -5.63 -3.51 7.31
CA ARG A 191 -6.78 -3.43 8.24
C ARG A 191 -7.53 -4.75 8.35
N LYS A 192 -7.86 -5.38 7.21
CA LYS A 192 -8.56 -6.68 7.20
C LYS A 192 -7.74 -7.79 7.86
N GLN A 193 -6.44 -7.84 7.58
CA GLN A 193 -5.54 -8.83 8.16
C GLN A 193 -5.42 -8.68 9.68
N VAL A 194 -5.18 -7.45 10.16
CA VAL A 194 -5.11 -7.16 11.60
C VAL A 194 -6.45 -7.45 12.28
N ALA A 195 -7.56 -6.98 11.71
CA ALA A 195 -8.89 -7.20 12.28
C ALA A 195 -9.22 -8.69 12.38
N ARG A 196 -8.99 -9.47 11.32
CA ARG A 196 -9.23 -10.92 11.33
C ARG A 196 -8.35 -11.64 12.36
N CYS A 197 -7.08 -11.26 12.48
CA CYS A 197 -6.17 -11.83 13.47
C CYS A 197 -6.69 -11.59 14.90
N LEU A 198 -6.97 -10.34 15.24
CA LEU A 198 -7.47 -9.93 16.56
C LEU A 198 -8.84 -10.56 16.89
N GLN A 199 -9.76 -10.58 15.92
CA GLN A 199 -11.09 -11.21 16.08
C GLN A 199 -10.99 -12.72 16.29
N THR A 200 -9.99 -13.39 15.70
CA THR A 200 -9.75 -14.83 15.94
C THR A 200 -9.40 -15.11 17.40
N VAL A 201 -8.77 -14.16 18.09
CA VAL A 201 -8.47 -14.24 19.53
C VAL A 201 -9.67 -13.82 20.40
N GLY A 202 -10.71 -13.23 19.80
CA GLY A 202 -11.92 -12.76 20.50
C GLY A 202 -11.92 -11.27 20.85
N VAL A 203 -10.95 -10.49 20.38
CA VAL A 203 -10.89 -9.03 20.58
C VAL A 203 -11.95 -8.33 19.74
N GLU A 204 -12.63 -7.34 20.30
CA GLU A 204 -13.49 -6.44 19.54
C GLU A 204 -12.62 -5.45 18.76
N VAL A 205 -12.80 -5.36 17.44
CA VAL A 205 -11.98 -4.49 16.58
C VAL A 205 -12.85 -3.45 15.90
N ILE A 206 -12.47 -2.19 16.05
CA ILE A 206 -12.98 -1.06 15.27
C ILE A 206 -11.88 -0.67 14.29
N SER A 207 -12.21 -0.54 13.00
CA SER A 207 -11.23 -0.18 11.97
C SER A 207 -11.64 1.10 11.25
N LEU A 208 -10.71 2.05 11.17
CA LEU A 208 -10.87 3.32 10.48
C LEU A 208 -9.75 3.54 9.46
N ASN A 209 -10.01 4.34 8.44
CA ASN A 209 -9.12 4.41 7.28
C ASN A 209 -8.00 5.45 7.42
N ASP A 210 -8.11 6.38 8.35
CA ASP A 210 -7.18 7.49 8.52
C ASP A 210 -7.28 8.12 9.92
N GLY A 211 -6.30 8.98 10.22
CA GLY A 211 -6.22 9.67 11.51
C GLY A 211 -7.35 10.69 11.75
N ARG A 212 -7.96 11.24 10.70
CA ARG A 212 -9.10 12.16 10.85
C ARG A 212 -10.32 11.41 11.36
N GLN A 213 -10.67 10.29 10.73
CA GLN A 213 -11.76 9.42 11.17
C GLN A 213 -11.53 8.92 12.59
N ALA A 214 -10.30 8.52 12.93
CA ALA A 214 -9.94 8.11 14.28
C ALA A 214 -10.15 9.22 15.30
N LEU A 215 -9.68 10.44 15.00
CA LEU A 215 -9.87 11.58 15.88
C LEU A 215 -11.34 11.93 16.08
N ASP A 216 -12.13 11.94 15.00
CA ASP A 216 -13.55 12.24 15.05
C ASP A 216 -14.33 11.17 15.83
N TYR A 217 -14.00 9.89 15.63
CA TYR A 217 -14.54 8.77 16.39
C TYR A 217 -14.27 8.91 17.90
N LEU A 218 -13.02 9.18 18.29
CA LEU A 218 -12.63 9.34 19.68
C LEU A 218 -13.28 10.56 20.33
N ARG A 219 -13.39 11.68 19.60
CA ARG A 219 -14.08 12.89 20.09
C ARG A 219 -15.57 12.69 20.28
N ASN A 220 -16.23 11.97 19.36
CA ASN A 220 -17.65 11.65 19.50
C ASN A 220 -17.89 10.77 20.72
N MET A 221 -17.03 9.76 20.95
CA MET A 221 -17.10 8.90 22.12
C MET A 221 -16.93 9.68 23.43
N ALA A 222 -15.94 10.58 23.50
CA ALA A 222 -15.76 11.46 24.66
C ALA A 222 -16.95 12.42 24.85
N GLY A 223 -17.54 12.93 23.76
CA GLY A 223 -18.74 13.77 23.79
C GLY A 223 -19.99 13.04 24.31
N GLU A 224 -20.06 11.72 24.13
CA GLU A 224 -21.10 10.84 24.71
C GLU A 224 -20.83 10.47 26.18
N GLY A 225 -19.73 10.95 26.77
CA GLY A 225 -19.34 10.67 28.16
C GLY A 225 -18.68 9.30 28.36
N LYS A 226 -18.23 8.63 27.29
CA LYS A 226 -17.44 7.39 27.37
C LYS A 226 -15.95 7.72 27.43
N ASP A 227 -15.16 6.96 28.18
CA ASP A 227 -13.71 7.08 28.19
C ASP A 227 -13.11 6.35 26.98
N PRO A 228 -12.38 7.03 26.07
CA PRO A 228 -11.66 6.37 24.98
C PRO A 228 -10.64 5.30 25.39
N ALA A 229 -10.24 5.28 26.67
CA ALA A 229 -9.32 4.28 27.22
C ALA A 229 -10.01 3.01 27.74
N GLU A 230 -11.34 3.02 27.85
CA GLU A 230 -12.19 1.86 28.19
C GLU A 230 -12.66 1.09 26.94
#